data_AF-X2C9W6-F1
#
_entry.id   AF-X2C9W6-F1
#
_cell.length_a   1.000
_cell.length_b   1.000
_cell.length_c   1.000
_cell.angle_alpha   90.00
_cell.angle_beta   90.00
_cell.angle_gamma   90.00
#
_symmetry.space_group_name_H-M   'P 1'
#
loop_
_entity.id
_entity.type
_entity.pdbx_description
1 polymer ?
#
loop_
_entity_poly.entity_id
_entity_poly.type
_entity_poly.pdbx_seq_one_letter_code
_entity_poly.pdbx_strand_id
1 'polypeptide(L)'
;MVVYFICVVVSFFLSFLFWGLSFFLGKRSFSDVEKNSPFECGFDPSLSARLPFSMRFFLLAVLFLIFDVEIVLLMPIPLVVSSSLWESVIILGSLFVLVLLVGLLHEWKEGSLNWVY
;
A
#
# COMPACT_ATOMS: atom_id res chain seq x y z
N MET A 1 22.28 -6.75 14.35
CA MET A 1 21.09 -7.64 14.35
C MET A 1 20.31 -7.57 15.66
N VAL A 2 20.93 -7.81 16.82
CA VAL A 2 20.27 -7.73 18.14
C VAL A 2 19.68 -6.34 18.43
N VAL A 3 20.41 -5.26 18.13
CA VAL A 3 19.91 -3.89 18.32
C VAL A 3 18.64 -3.62 17.49
N TYR A 4 18.61 -4.04 16.22
CA TYR A 4 17.41 -3.89 15.37
C TYR A 4 16.22 -4.68 15.92
N PHE A 5 16.46 -5.90 16.40
CA PHE A 5 15.41 -6.71 17.02
C PHE A 5 14.85 -6.02 18.27
N ILE A 6 15.70 -5.44 19.12
CA ILE A 6 15.28 -4.67 20.30
C ILE A 6 14.45 -3.44 19.88
N CYS A 7 14.87 -2.70 18.85
CA CYS A 7 14.11 -1.55 18.35
C CYS A 7 12.70 -1.94 17.89
N VAL A 8 12.56 -3.05 17.15
CA VAL A 8 11.26 -3.56 16.70
C VAL A 8 10.38 -3.92 17.89
N VAL A 9 10.91 -4.67 18.87
CA VAL A 9 10.15 -5.07 20.07
C VAL A 9 9.70 -3.84 20.87
N VAL A 10 10.57 -2.85 21.07
CA VAL A 10 10.24 -1.61 21.79
C VAL A 10 9.16 -0.82 21.05
N SER A 11 9.23 -0.73 19.72
CA SER A 11 8.23 -0.01 18.90
C SER A 11 6.83 -0.64 19.00
N PHE A 12 6.75 -1.97 18.92
CA PHE A 12 5.49 -2.69 19.11
C PHE A 12 4.96 -2.49 20.53
N PHE A 13 5.82 -2.62 21.55
CA PHE A 13 5.42 -2.41 22.94
C PHE A 13 4.84 -1.00 23.18
N LEU A 14 5.51 0.04 22.67
CA LEU A 14 5.02 1.41 22.74
C LEU A 14 3.66 1.59 22.07
N SER A 15 3.46 1.01 20.87
CA SER A 15 2.19 1.10 20.15
C SER A 15 1.03 0.46 20.91
N PHE A 16 1.26 -0.72 21.52
CA PHE A 16 0.28 -1.40 22.37
C PHE A 16 0.01 -0.64 23.67
N LEU A 17 1.04 -0.04 24.26
CA LEU A 17 0.92 0.77 25.47
C LEU A 17 0.04 2.00 25.20
N PHE A 18 0.26 2.72 24.09
CA PHE A 18 -0.57 3.86 23.72
C PHE A 18 -2.01 3.46 23.39
N TRP A 19 -2.20 2.34 22.70
CA TRP A 19 -3.53 1.79 22.44
C TRP A 19 -4.26 1.45 23.75
N GLY A 20 -3.57 0.78 24.69
CA GLY A 20 -4.11 0.45 26.01
C GLY A 20 -4.44 1.70 26.83
N LEU A 21 -3.55 2.68 26.90
CA LEU A 21 -3.81 3.95 27.58
C LEU A 21 -5.02 4.69 26.98
N SER A 22 -5.13 4.74 25.65
CA SER A 22 -6.29 5.33 24.97
C SER A 22 -7.58 4.59 25.31
N PHE A 23 -7.53 3.26 25.42
CA PHE A 23 -8.67 2.44 25.81
C PHE A 23 -9.11 2.73 27.26
N PHE A 24 -8.18 2.82 28.21
CA PHE A 24 -8.48 3.07 29.63
C PHE A 24 -8.87 4.52 29.94
N LEU A 25 -8.23 5.51 29.31
CA LEU A 25 -8.51 6.93 29.50
C LEU A 25 -9.74 7.40 28.73
N GLY A 26 -10.10 6.70 27.64
CA GLY A 26 -11.26 7.04 26.84
C GLY A 26 -12.55 6.86 27.63
N LYS A 27 -13.33 7.95 27.79
CA LYS A 27 -14.69 7.87 28.32
C LYS A 27 -15.59 7.15 27.32
N ARG A 28 -15.72 5.83 27.47
CA ARG A 28 -16.66 5.01 26.69
C ARG A 28 -17.96 4.88 27.46
N SER A 29 -19.07 5.17 26.80
CA SER A 29 -20.36 4.64 27.23
C SER A 29 -20.48 3.25 26.64
N PHE A 30 -20.75 2.26 27.48
CA PHE A 30 -20.86 0.85 27.06
C PHE A 30 -22.18 0.56 26.33
N SER A 31 -23.15 1.48 26.36
CA SER A 31 -24.49 1.25 25.82
C SER A 31 -25.26 2.55 25.59
N ASP A 32 -24.69 3.51 24.87
CA ASP A 32 -25.48 4.65 24.36
C ASP A 32 -26.17 4.21 23.06
N VAL A 33 -27.50 4.13 23.08
CA VAL A 33 -28.33 3.82 21.89
C VAL A 33 -28.01 4.77 20.74
N GLU A 34 -27.79 6.06 21.04
CA GLU A 34 -27.46 7.10 20.07
C GLU A 34 -26.05 6.97 19.45
N LYS A 35 -25.13 6.23 20.08
CA LYS A 35 -23.83 5.91 19.44
C LYS A 35 -23.92 4.69 18.53
N ASN A 36 -24.89 3.83 18.80
CA ASN A 36 -25.11 2.59 18.06
C ASN A 36 -26.15 2.76 16.94
N SER A 37 -26.82 3.92 16.87
CA SER A 37 -27.72 4.28 15.77
C SER A 37 -26.93 4.84 14.58
N PRO A 38 -27.44 4.69 13.34
CA PRO A 38 -26.82 5.28 12.16
C PRO A 38 -26.86 6.82 12.24
N PHE A 39 -25.71 7.44 12.00
CA PHE A 39 -25.57 8.91 12.08
C PHE A 39 -26.46 9.62 11.05
N GLU A 40 -27.49 10.29 11.57
CA GLU A 40 -28.36 11.38 11.07
C GLU A 40 -28.87 11.43 9.62
N CYS A 41 -28.53 10.49 8.74
CA CYS A 41 -29.31 10.32 7.50
C CYS A 41 -30.51 9.36 7.68
N GLY A 42 -30.73 8.80 8.88
CA GLY A 42 -32.05 8.33 9.31
C GLY A 42 -32.72 7.22 8.48
N PHE A 43 -31.96 6.50 7.65
CA PHE A 43 -32.48 5.36 6.89
C PHE A 43 -31.71 4.10 7.29
N ASP A 44 -32.45 3.09 7.74
CA ASP A 44 -31.94 1.73 7.73
C ASP A 44 -31.53 1.39 6.28
N PRO A 45 -30.36 0.78 6.05
CA PRO A 45 -29.92 0.43 4.71
C PRO A 45 -30.91 -0.57 4.09
N SER A 46 -31.85 -0.06 3.30
CA SER A 46 -32.92 -0.81 2.65
C SER A 46 -32.49 -1.42 1.31
N LEU A 47 -31.25 -1.12 0.88
CA LEU A 47 -30.65 -1.58 -0.37
C LEU A 47 -29.41 -2.42 -0.07
N SER A 48 -29.16 -3.40 -0.94
CA SER A 48 -27.99 -4.27 -0.82
C SER A 48 -26.70 -3.46 -0.75
N ALA A 49 -25.76 -3.89 0.12
CA ALA A 49 -24.44 -3.27 0.35
C ALA A 49 -23.48 -3.28 -0.87
N ARG A 50 -23.99 -3.55 -2.08
CA ARG A 50 -23.22 -3.49 -3.32
C ARG A 50 -23.02 -2.03 -3.70
N LEU A 51 -21.97 -1.45 -3.13
CA LEU A 51 -21.40 -0.21 -3.61
C LEU A 51 -20.93 -0.41 -5.05
N PRO A 52 -21.18 0.56 -5.96
CA PRO A 52 -20.67 0.47 -7.32
C PRO A 52 -19.14 0.34 -7.28
N PHE A 53 -18.62 -0.70 -7.92
CA PHE A 53 -17.19 -0.94 -8.00
C PHE A 53 -16.57 0.00 -9.04
N SER A 54 -15.56 0.76 -8.62
CA SER A 54 -14.81 1.59 -9.56
C SER A 54 -13.74 0.75 -10.26
N MET A 55 -13.84 0.63 -11.59
CA MET A 55 -12.80 -0.01 -12.40
C MET A 55 -11.44 0.70 -12.27
N ARG A 56 -11.42 1.99 -11.95
CA ARG A 56 -10.19 2.78 -11.81
C ARG A 56 -9.34 2.35 -10.61
N PHE A 57 -9.94 2.19 -9.42
CA PHE A 57 -9.18 1.68 -8.25
C PHE A 57 -8.69 0.24 -8.46
N PHE A 58 -9.43 -0.56 -9.22
CA PHE A 58 -8.99 -1.90 -9.59
C PHE A 58 -7.76 -1.88 -10.49
N LEU A 59 -7.79 -1.09 -11.56
CA LEU A 59 -6.66 -0.95 -12.48
C LEU A 59 -5.42 -0.43 -11.74
N LEU A 60 -5.59 0.53 -10.83
CA LEU A 60 -4.49 1.02 -9.99
C LEU A 60 -3.89 -0.10 -9.12
N ALA A 61 -4.72 -0.95 -8.52
CA ALA A 61 -4.26 -2.06 -7.68
C ALA A 61 -3.51 -3.12 -8.51
N VAL A 62 -3.99 -3.45 -9.71
CA VAL A 62 -3.32 -4.38 -10.63
C VAL A 62 -1.98 -3.81 -11.10
N LEU A 63 -1.96 -2.54 -11.50
CA LEU A 63 -0.76 -1.84 -11.94
C LEU A 63 0.28 -1.74 -10.80
N PHE A 64 -0.15 -1.46 -9.57
CA PHE A 64 0.70 -1.48 -8.40
C PHE A 64 1.33 -2.87 -8.16
N LEU A 65 0.54 -3.94 -8.28
CA LEU A 65 1.03 -5.31 -8.10
C LEU A 65 2.09 -5.67 -9.14
N ILE A 66 1.87 -5.32 -10.41
CA ILE A 66 2.84 -5.59 -11.49
C ILE A 66 4.15 -4.81 -11.23
N PHE A 67 4.06 -3.51 -10.94
CA PHE A 67 5.24 -2.71 -10.67
C PHE A 67 6.00 -3.17 -9.42
N ASP A 68 5.31 -3.67 -8.39
CA ASP A 68 5.96 -4.22 -7.19
C ASP A 68 6.81 -5.47 -7.53
N VAL A 69 6.28 -6.38 -8.35
CA VAL A 69 7.02 -7.56 -8.83
C VAL A 69 8.24 -7.14 -9.66
N GLU A 70 8.11 -6.13 -10.50
CA GLU A 70 9.21 -5.62 -11.33
C GLU A 70 10.31 -4.93 -10.49
N ILE A 71 9.95 -4.22 -9.41
CA ILE A 71 10.92 -3.66 -8.47
C ILE A 71 11.68 -4.75 -7.72
N VAL A 72 11.01 -5.84 -7.34
CA VAL A 72 11.68 -7.00 -6.72
C VAL A 72 12.74 -7.58 -7.67
N LEU A 73 12.47 -7.62 -8.98
CA LEU A 73 13.45 -8.06 -9.98
C LEU A 73 14.65 -7.10 -10.14
N LEU A 74 14.49 -5.81 -9.81
CA LEU A 74 15.58 -4.81 -9.81
C LEU A 74 16.43 -4.84 -8.54
N MET A 75 15.92 -5.38 -7.43
CA MET A 75 16.60 -5.47 -6.13
C MET A 75 18.01 -6.08 -6.15
N PRO A 76 18.37 -7.09 -6.98
CA PRO A 76 19.70 -7.68 -6.94
C PRO A 76 20.80 -6.81 -7.59
N ILE A 77 20.46 -5.78 -8.38
CA ILE A 77 21.47 -5.00 -9.12
C ILE A 77 22.53 -4.40 -8.18
N PRO A 78 22.19 -3.71 -7.07
CA PRO A 78 23.19 -3.15 -6.15
C PRO A 78 24.01 -4.21 -5.40
N LEU A 79 23.54 -5.46 -5.34
CA LEU A 79 24.28 -6.54 -4.68
C LEU A 79 25.43 -7.07 -5.55
N VAL A 80 25.36 -6.85 -6.86
CA VAL A 80 26.28 -7.43 -7.85
C VAL A 80 27.40 -6.44 -8.26
N VAL A 81 27.44 -5.24 -7.65
CA VAL A 81 28.46 -4.17 -7.84
C VAL A 81 29.89 -4.65 -7.75
N SER A 82 30.16 -5.48 -6.77
CA SER A 82 31.51 -5.97 -6.48
C SER A 82 31.91 -7.20 -7.30
N SER A 83 31.03 -7.70 -8.17
CA SER A 83 31.28 -8.90 -8.97
C SER A 83 31.92 -8.56 -10.33
N SER A 84 32.57 -9.55 -10.94
CA SER A 84 33.13 -9.44 -12.29
C SER A 84 32.06 -9.24 -13.38
N LEU A 85 30.78 -9.48 -13.08
CA LEU A 85 29.66 -9.39 -14.02
C LEU A 85 28.92 -8.04 -13.97
N TRP A 86 29.40 -7.11 -13.14
CA TRP A 86 28.75 -5.82 -12.88
C TRP A 86 28.33 -5.06 -14.15
N GLU A 87 29.23 -4.94 -15.14
CA GLU A 87 28.95 -4.22 -16.38
C GLU A 87 27.75 -4.83 -17.13
N SER A 88 27.72 -6.15 -17.26
CA SER A 88 26.63 -6.86 -17.94
C SER A 88 25.29 -6.72 -17.22
N VAL A 89 25.30 -6.74 -15.89
CA VAL A 89 24.10 -6.63 -15.05
C VAL A 89 23.55 -5.20 -15.06
N ILE A 90 24.40 -4.18 -15.08
CA ILE A 90 23.93 -2.79 -15.26
C ILE A 90 23.31 -2.60 -16.64
N ILE A 91 23.94 -3.11 -17.70
CA ILE A 91 23.41 -2.97 -19.06
C ILE A 91 22.03 -3.62 -19.15
N LEU A 92 21.89 -4.86 -18.68
CA LEU A 92 20.59 -5.55 -18.63
C LEU A 92 19.58 -4.83 -17.73
N GLY A 93 20.01 -4.36 -16.55
CA GLY A 93 19.16 -3.60 -15.64
C GLY A 93 18.66 -2.28 -16.24
N SER A 94 19.51 -1.56 -16.98
CA SER A 94 19.14 -0.32 -17.67
C SER A 94 18.17 -0.56 -18.81
N LEU A 95 18.35 -1.65 -19.58
CA LEU A 95 17.41 -2.08 -20.61
C LEU A 95 16.06 -2.47 -19.99
N PHE A 96 16.06 -3.17 -18.86
CA PHE A 96 14.85 -3.50 -18.14
C PHE A 96 14.10 -2.24 -17.68
N VAL A 97 14.79 -1.27 -17.06
CA VAL A 97 14.19 0.02 -16.68
C VAL A 97 13.62 0.78 -17.88
N LEU A 98 14.29 0.75 -19.05
CA LEU A 98 13.76 1.37 -20.27
C LEU A 98 12.44 0.72 -20.71
N VAL A 99 12.32 -0.60 -20.64
CA VAL A 99 11.06 -1.31 -20.95
C VAL A 99 9.96 -0.89 -19.97
N LEU A 100 10.27 -0.78 -18.67
CA LEU A 100 9.32 -0.30 -17.66
C LEU A 100 8.82 1.11 -17.96
N LEU A 101 9.73 2.02 -18.32
CA LEU A 101 9.38 3.39 -18.69
C LEU A 101 8.46 3.43 -19.91
N VAL A 102 8.74 2.62 -20.93
CA VAL A 102 7.88 2.53 -22.13
C VAL A 102 6.50 1.97 -21.78
N GLY A 103 6.43 0.94 -20.94
CA GLY A 103 5.16 0.38 -20.46
C GLY A 103 4.32 1.40 -19.69
N LEU A 104 4.95 2.17 -18.79
CA LEU A 104 4.30 3.24 -18.05
C LEU A 104 3.78 4.36 -18.96
N LEU A 105 4.58 4.77 -19.95
CA LEU A 105 4.16 5.78 -20.93
C LEU A 105 2.98 5.29 -21.79
N HIS A 106 2.94 4.01 -22.13
CA HIS A 106 1.83 3.39 -22.84
C HIS A 106 0.54 3.44 -22.00
N GLU A 107 0.59 2.98 -20.75
CA GLU A 107 -0.54 3.04 -19.81
C GLU A 107 -1.03 4.47 -19.58
N TRP A 108 -0.11 5.44 -19.48
CA TRP A 108 -0.48 6.83 -19.33
C TRP A 108 -1.22 7.37 -20.56
N LYS A 109 -0.78 6.99 -21.76
CA LYS A 109 -1.46 7.37 -23.01
C LYS A 109 -2.86 6.76 -23.12
N GLU A 110 -3.06 5.54 -22.64
CA GLU A 110 -4.38 4.89 -22.56
C GLU A 110 -5.31 5.52 -21.50
N GLY A 111 -4.78 6.42 -20.66
CA GLY A 111 -5.57 7.18 -19.70
C GLY A 111 -5.99 6.37 -18.47
N SER A 112 -5.40 5.20 -18.23
CA SER A 112 -5.65 4.39 -17.03
C SER A 112 -5.27 5.12 -15.74
N LEU A 113 -4.36 6.09 -15.83
CA LEU A 113 -3.88 6.94 -14.73
C LEU A 113 -4.62 8.28 -14.58
N ASN A 114 -5.58 8.61 -15.48
CA ASN A 114 -6.29 9.88 -15.41
C ASN A 114 -7.42 9.82 -14.36
N TRP A 115 -7.31 10.66 -13.33
CA TRP A 115 -8.23 10.62 -12.19
C TRP A 115 -9.41 11.61 -12.29
N VAL A 116 -9.26 12.69 -13.07
CA VAL A 116 -10.14 13.88 -13.00
C VAL A 116 -10.99 14.10 -14.26
N TYR A 117 -11.52 13.03 -14.84
CA TYR A 117 -12.61 13.14 -15.83
C TYR A 117 -13.77 12.21 -15.47
#